data_AF-A0A6B1BPW0-F1
#
_entry.id   AF-A0A6B1BPW0-F1
#
_cell.length_a   1.000
_cell.length_b   1.000
_cell.length_c   1.000
_cell.angle_alpha   90.00
_cell.angle_beta   90.00
_cell.angle_gamma   90.00
#
_symmetry.space_group_name_H-M   'P 1'
#
loop_
_entity.id
_entity.type
_entity.pdbx_description
1 polymer ?
#
loop_
_entity_poly.entity_id
_entity_poly.type
_entity_poly.pdbx_seq_one_letter_code
_entity_poly.pdbx_strand_id
1 'polypeptide(L)'
;MSVAKRIALLRGQKTLTQFAREHQTTPQNIHRYEKGRPPSANFLTSLAYRGININWVLTGEGAIYVKKQKASSTALLSSELEQLPEEFREALRVTVREADQPPPPGRKLHLTLWCHKVLRKAQDEIDRLFGT
;
A
#
# COMPACT_ATOMS: atom_id res chain seq x y z
N MET A 1 26.94 -2.95 -2.10
CA MET A 1 26.44 -1.75 -2.84
C MET A 1 25.59 -0.92 -1.89
N SER A 2 25.68 0.42 -1.90
CA SER A 2 24.86 1.29 -1.03
C SER A 2 23.51 1.62 -1.69
N VAL A 3 22.47 1.92 -0.91
CA VAL A 3 21.14 2.36 -1.40
C VAL A 3 21.24 3.49 -2.42
N ALA A 4 22.08 4.50 -2.15
CA ALA A 4 22.34 5.62 -3.06
C ALA A 4 22.78 5.16 -4.47
N LYS A 5 23.77 4.26 -4.53
CA LYS A 5 24.24 3.65 -5.78
C LYS A 5 23.14 2.84 -6.49
N ARG A 6 22.23 2.17 -5.75
CA ARG A 6 21.10 1.45 -6.37
C ARG A 6 20.10 2.38 -7.01
N ILE A 7 19.78 3.49 -6.34
CA ILE A 7 18.88 4.52 -6.88
C ILE A 7 19.50 5.16 -8.13
N ALA A 8 20.80 5.46 -8.10
CA ALA A 8 21.52 5.95 -9.28
C ALA A 8 21.50 4.94 -10.45
N LEU A 9 21.63 3.64 -10.15
CA LEU A 9 21.53 2.57 -11.14
C LEU A 9 20.12 2.52 -11.76
N LEU A 10 19.07 2.62 -10.93
CA LEU A 10 17.68 2.63 -11.41
C LEU A 10 17.37 3.85 -12.29
N ARG A 11 17.97 5.01 -12.00
CA ARG A 11 17.84 6.20 -12.85
C ARG A 11 18.50 5.97 -14.22
N GLY A 12 19.65 5.29 -14.24
CA GLY A 12 20.39 5.00 -15.47
C GLY A 12 20.75 6.28 -16.22
N GLN A 13 20.38 6.36 -17.50
CA GLN A 13 20.64 7.52 -18.35
C GLN A 13 19.61 8.65 -18.23
N LYS A 14 18.56 8.47 -17.42
CA LYS A 14 17.52 9.49 -17.26
C LYS A 14 18.08 10.70 -16.49
N THR A 15 17.59 11.88 -16.87
CA THR A 15 17.88 13.10 -16.10
C THR A 15 17.18 13.05 -14.74
N LEU A 16 17.68 13.81 -13.77
CA LEU A 16 17.03 13.93 -12.45
C LEU A 16 15.57 14.37 -12.58
N THR A 17 15.29 15.29 -13.50
CA THR A 17 13.93 15.80 -13.74
C THR A 17 13.01 14.75 -14.33
N GLN A 18 13.49 13.98 -15.31
CA GLN A 18 12.71 12.91 -15.92
C GLN A 18 12.38 11.82 -14.90
N PHE A 19 13.38 11.37 -14.14
CA PHE A 19 13.20 10.36 -13.11
C PHE A 19 12.29 10.84 -11.98
N ALA A 20 12.45 12.09 -11.54
CA ALA A 20 11.59 12.69 -10.52
C ALA A 20 10.12 12.74 -10.97
N ARG A 21 9.86 13.14 -12.23
CA ARG A 21 8.52 13.17 -12.81
C ARG A 21 7.87 11.78 -12.86
N GLU A 22 8.65 10.75 -13.21
CA GLU A 22 8.15 9.37 -13.24
C GLU A 22 7.75 8.85 -11.85
N HIS A 23 8.45 9.29 -10.81
CA HIS A 23 8.27 8.81 -9.43
C HIS A 23 7.53 9.82 -8.53
N GLN A 24 6.84 10.80 -9.13
CA GLN A 24 6.03 11.80 -8.43
C GLN A 24 6.78 12.47 -7.28
N THR A 25 8.05 12.81 -7.51
CA THR A 25 8.93 13.45 -6.55
C THR A 25 9.66 14.64 -7.18
N THR A 26 10.53 15.30 -6.44
CA THR A 26 11.30 16.45 -6.92
C THR A 26 12.73 16.04 -7.32
N PRO A 27 13.35 16.73 -8.30
CA PRO A 27 14.75 16.46 -8.68
C PRO A 27 15.72 16.57 -7.50
N GLN A 28 15.46 17.50 -6.58
CA GLN A 28 16.25 17.70 -5.35
C GLN A 28 16.17 16.47 -4.42
N ASN A 29 15.00 15.84 -4.30
CA ASN A 29 14.87 14.62 -3.50
C ASN A 29 15.67 13.47 -4.11
N ILE A 30 15.61 13.28 -5.43
CA ILE A 30 16.42 12.27 -6.12
C ILE A 30 17.91 12.52 -5.88
N HIS A 31 18.36 13.78 -6.04
CA HIS A 31 19.75 14.15 -5.76
C HIS A 31 20.17 13.81 -4.32
N ARG A 32 19.32 14.14 -3.33
CA ARG A 32 19.58 13.82 -1.92
C ARG A 32 19.66 12.30 -1.69
N TYR A 33 18.81 11.51 -2.33
CA TYR A 33 18.84 10.05 -2.22
C TYR A 33 20.12 9.46 -2.81
N GLU A 34 20.56 9.95 -3.98
CA GLU A 34 21.83 9.56 -4.59
C GLU A 34 23.07 10.02 -3.81
N LYS A 35 22.92 10.99 -2.91
CA LYS A 35 23.95 11.42 -1.97
C LYS A 35 23.94 10.66 -0.64
N GLY A 36 23.01 9.71 -0.44
CA GLY A 36 22.96 8.86 0.75
C GLY A 36 21.85 9.20 1.74
N ARG A 37 20.99 10.18 1.45
CA ARG A 37 19.78 10.40 2.26
C ARG A 37 18.85 9.17 2.12
N PRO A 38 18.26 8.67 3.22
CA PRO A 38 17.29 7.58 3.13
C PRO A 38 16.07 8.00 2.28
N PRO A 39 15.57 7.12 1.40
CA PRO A 39 14.38 7.37 0.59
C PRO A 39 13.11 7.42 1.45
N SER A 40 12.14 8.25 1.05
CA SER A 40 10.84 8.29 1.72
C SER A 40 9.97 7.10 1.36
N ALA A 41 9.02 6.74 2.24
CA ALA A 41 8.05 5.67 1.99
C ALA A 41 7.28 5.89 0.68
N ASN A 42 6.78 7.11 0.43
CA ASN A 42 6.05 7.43 -0.80
C ASN A 42 6.89 7.20 -2.07
N PHE A 43 8.18 7.52 -2.03
CA PHE A 43 9.08 7.26 -3.16
C PHE A 43 9.28 5.75 -3.36
N LEU A 44 9.49 4.98 -2.29
CA LEU A 44 9.58 3.53 -2.37
C LEU A 44 8.29 2.91 -2.93
N THR A 45 7.13 3.36 -2.48
CA THR A 45 5.83 2.93 -3.02
C THR A 45 5.72 3.20 -4.53
N SER A 46 6.19 4.36 -5.00
CA SER A 46 6.20 4.68 -6.43
C SER A 46 7.08 3.72 -7.26
N LEU A 47 8.20 3.25 -6.68
CA LEU A 47 9.08 2.25 -7.29
C LEU A 47 8.37 0.89 -7.36
N ALA A 48 7.69 0.50 -6.27
CA ALA A 48 6.96 -0.75 -6.19
C ALA A 48 5.83 -0.84 -7.23
N TYR A 49 5.08 0.26 -7.43
CA TYR A 49 4.04 0.33 -8.46
C TYR A 49 4.56 0.08 -9.89
N ARG A 50 5.84 0.36 -10.12
CA ARG A 50 6.53 0.12 -11.40
C ARG A 50 7.21 -1.26 -11.47
N GLY A 51 6.96 -2.12 -10.48
CA GLY A 51 7.49 -3.48 -10.42
C GLY A 51 8.94 -3.57 -9.94
N ILE A 52 9.47 -2.53 -9.29
CA ILE A 52 10.82 -2.55 -8.71
C ILE A 52 10.74 -3.18 -7.31
N ASN A 53 11.64 -4.10 -7.04
CA ASN A 53 11.75 -4.78 -5.76
C ASN A 53 12.33 -3.85 -4.69
N ILE A 54 11.53 -3.51 -3.68
CA ILE A 54 11.95 -2.63 -2.59
C ILE A 54 13.03 -3.27 -1.71
N ASN A 55 12.99 -4.59 -1.51
CA ASN A 55 14.04 -5.29 -0.77
C ASN A 55 15.37 -5.14 -1.50
N TRP A 56 15.40 -5.31 -2.82
CA TRP A 56 16.61 -5.07 -3.60
C TRP A 56 17.09 -3.61 -3.47
N VAL A 57 16.18 -2.63 -3.47
CA VAL A 57 16.57 -1.20 -3.29
C VAL A 57 17.16 -0.94 -1.91
N LEU A 58 16.66 -1.57 -0.86
CA LEU A 58 17.09 -1.33 0.52
C LEU A 58 18.31 -2.15 0.92
N THR A 59 18.32 -3.45 0.64
CA THR A 59 19.37 -4.39 1.06
C THR A 59 20.34 -4.71 -0.08
N GLY A 60 19.83 -4.80 -1.31
CA GLY A 60 20.58 -5.28 -2.48
C GLY A 60 20.34 -6.75 -2.79
N GLU A 61 19.43 -7.40 -2.06
CA GLU A 61 19.15 -8.82 -2.20
C GLU A 61 17.94 -9.06 -3.14
N GLY A 62 18.01 -10.18 -3.87
CA GLY A 62 16.96 -10.60 -4.80
C GLY A 62 17.04 -9.92 -6.17
N ALA A 63 16.00 -10.14 -6.98
CA ALA A 63 15.90 -9.57 -8.32
C ALA A 63 15.49 -8.08 -8.26
N ILE A 64 15.97 -7.28 -9.24
CA ILE A 64 15.63 -5.85 -9.37
C ILE A 64 14.14 -5.66 -9.66
N TYR A 65 13.60 -6.48 -10.55
CA TYR A 65 12.22 -6.40 -10.99
C TYR A 65 11.43 -7.58 -10.45
N VAL A 66 10.29 -7.29 -9.82
CA VAL A 66 9.32 -8.29 -9.41
C VAL A 66 8.30 -8.42 -10.54
N LYS A 67 8.09 -9.63 -11.05
CA LYS A 67 6.93 -9.89 -11.92
C LYS A 67 5.69 -9.48 -11.13
N LYS A 68 4.84 -8.61 -11.68
CA LYS A 68 3.55 -8.26 -11.07
C LYS A 68 2.86 -9.57 -10.69
N GLN A 69 2.89 -9.94 -9.41
CA GLN A 69 2.04 -11.01 -8.94
C GLN A 69 0.62 -10.50 -9.13
N LYS A 70 -0.12 -11.09 -10.07
CA LYS A 70 -1.58 -10.95 -10.11
C LYS A 70 -2.05 -11.29 -8.70
N ALA A 71 -2.49 -10.27 -7.96
CA ALA A 71 -3.13 -10.33 -6.65
C ALA A 71 -3.08 -11.73 -6.00
N SER A 72 -1.89 -12.17 -5.56
CA SER A 72 -1.78 -13.48 -4.91
C SER A 72 -2.34 -13.40 -3.48
N SER A 73 -2.50 -12.19 -2.94
CA SER A 73 -3.14 -11.97 -1.65
C SER A 73 -4.64 -12.24 -1.67
N THR A 74 -5.36 -12.04 -2.79
CA THR A 74 -6.79 -12.38 -2.83
C THR A 74 -7.03 -13.89 -2.90
N ALA A 75 -6.14 -14.65 -3.54
CA ALA A 75 -6.27 -16.10 -3.65
C ALA A 75 -5.95 -16.84 -2.34
N LEU A 76 -4.99 -16.32 -1.56
CA LEU A 76 -4.67 -16.87 -0.23
C LEU A 76 -5.74 -16.48 0.81
N LEU A 77 -6.31 -15.28 0.68
CA LEU A 77 -7.42 -14.86 1.54
C LEU A 77 -8.73 -15.59 1.21
N SER A 78 -8.99 -15.95 -0.06
CA SER A 78 -10.25 -16.61 -0.43
C SER A 78 -10.40 -18.01 0.15
N SER A 79 -9.32 -18.80 0.21
CA SER A 79 -9.36 -20.14 0.81
C SER A 79 -9.54 -20.10 2.32
N GLU A 80 -8.97 -19.10 2.99
CA GLU A 80 -9.18 -18.85 4.43
C GLU A 80 -10.61 -18.35 4.70
N LEU A 81 -11.15 -17.50 3.81
CA LEU A 81 -12.52 -16.98 3.88
C LEU A 81 -13.59 -18.06 3.69
N GLU A 82 -13.26 -19.15 2.99
CA GLU A 82 -14.13 -20.31 2.79
C GLU A 82 -14.20 -21.24 4.01
N GLN A 83 -13.17 -21.20 4.86
CA GLN A 83 -13.10 -21.99 6.09
C GLN A 83 -13.71 -21.27 7.30
N LEU A 84 -14.09 -19.99 7.15
CA LEU A 84 -14.78 -19.24 8.19
C LEU A 84 -16.25 -19.72 8.34
N PRO A 85 -16.76 -19.84 9.58
CA PRO A 85 -18.18 -20.12 9.82
C PRO A 85 -19.07 -19.08 9.11
N GLU A 86 -20.23 -19.49 8.60
CA GLU A 86 -21.08 -18.62 7.74
C GLU A 86 -21.49 -17.29 8.39
N GLU A 87 -21.62 -17.27 9.71
CA GLU A 87 -21.86 -16.05 10.50
C GLU A 87 -20.77 -14.98 10.28
N PHE A 88 -19.50 -15.37 10.14
CA PHE A 88 -18.40 -14.43 9.86
C PHE A 88 -18.38 -13.98 8.40
N ARG A 89 -18.75 -14.86 7.47
CA ARG A 89 -18.81 -14.56 6.03
C ARG A 89 -19.89 -13.53 5.75
N GLU A 90 -21.03 -13.63 6.43
CA GLU A 90 -22.13 -12.69 6.29
C GLU A 90 -21.81 -11.32 6.93
N ALA A 91 -21.18 -11.31 8.12
CA ALA A 91 -20.69 -10.06 8.73
C ALA A 91 -19.68 -9.32 7.83
N LEU A 92 -18.73 -10.05 7.23
CA LEU A 92 -17.76 -9.49 6.28
C LEU A 92 -18.43 -8.91 5.03
N ARG A 93 -19.43 -9.60 4.47
CA ARG A 93 -20.21 -9.12 3.32
C ARG A 93 -20.94 -7.80 3.61
N VAL A 94 -21.48 -7.63 4.82
CA VAL A 94 -22.15 -6.39 5.23
C VAL A 94 -21.14 -5.23 5.29
N THR A 95 -19.95 -5.45 5.89
CA THR A 95 -18.91 -4.41 5.96
C THR A 95 -18.34 -3.99 4.61
N VAL A 96 -18.14 -4.92 3.66
CA VAL A 96 -17.60 -4.58 2.32
C VAL A 96 -18.62 -3.78 1.51
N ARG A 97 -19.93 -4.07 1.62
CA ARG A 97 -20.99 -3.30 0.97
C ARG A 97 -21.09 -1.86 1.51
N GLU A 98 -20.80 -1.65 2.80
CA GLU A 98 -20.83 -0.33 3.43
C GLU A 98 -19.59 0.51 3.05
N ALA A 99 -18.44 -0.13 2.79
CA ALA A 99 -17.20 0.50 2.34
C ALA A 99 -17.22 0.99 0.87
N ASP A 100 -18.03 0.34 0.02
CA ASP A 100 -18.14 0.64 -1.42
C ASP A 100 -19.18 1.73 -1.72
N GLN A 101 -19.95 2.16 -0.72
CA GLN A 101 -20.83 3.31 -0.87
C GLN A 101 -20.02 4.61 -0.79
N PRO A 102 -20.12 5.51 -1.78
CA PRO A 102 -19.46 6.80 -1.70
C PRO A 102 -19.98 7.56 -0.46
N PRO A 103 -19.11 8.25 0.30
CA PRO A 103 -19.54 8.98 1.48
C PRO A 103 -20.63 9.99 1.09
N PRO A 104 -21.70 10.14 1.89
CA PRO A 104 -22.83 10.99 1.53
C PRO A 104 -22.34 12.41 1.23
N PRO A 105 -22.73 13.00 0.08
CA PRO A 105 -22.26 14.31 -0.31
C PRO A 105 -22.85 15.35 0.64
N GLY A 106 -22.01 16.11 1.34
CA GLY A 106 -22.49 17.32 2.04
C GLY A 106 -21.80 17.80 3.31
N ARG A 107 -20.72 17.19 3.84
CA ARG A 107 -19.97 17.81 4.95
C ARG A 107 -18.46 17.56 4.81
N LYS A 108 -17.69 18.65 4.63
CA LYS A 108 -16.23 18.69 4.38
C LYS A 108 -15.33 18.20 5.54
N LEU A 109 -15.86 17.45 6.49
CA LEU A 109 -15.15 16.98 7.68
C LEU A 109 -15.65 15.59 8.05
N HIS A 110 -15.29 14.50 7.37
CA HIS A 110 -15.65 13.18 7.94
C HIS A 110 -15.06 11.89 7.36
N LEU A 111 -13.97 11.84 6.59
CA LEU A 111 -13.44 10.50 6.19
C LEU A 111 -12.98 9.70 7.42
N THR A 112 -12.22 10.34 8.31
CA THR A 112 -11.75 9.76 9.58
C THR A 112 -12.88 9.40 10.52
N LEU A 113 -13.87 10.27 10.68
CA LEU A 113 -14.98 10.03 11.59
C LEU A 113 -16.00 9.03 11.01
N TRP A 114 -16.13 8.91 9.69
CA TRP A 114 -16.95 7.87 9.05
C TRP A 114 -16.27 6.51 9.19
N CYS A 115 -14.96 6.42 8.90
CA CYS A 115 -14.18 5.20 9.18
C CYS A 115 -14.24 4.82 10.66
N HIS A 116 -14.11 5.78 11.58
CA HIS A 116 -14.18 5.49 13.02
C HIS A 116 -15.58 5.00 13.46
N LYS A 117 -16.64 5.43 12.78
CA LYS A 117 -18.01 4.99 13.07
C LYS A 117 -18.27 3.59 12.52
N VAL A 118 -17.80 3.31 11.31
CA VAL A 118 -17.84 1.96 10.70
C VAL A 118 -17.01 0.97 11.52
N LEU A 119 -15.80 1.35 11.93
CA LEU A 119 -14.92 0.52 12.75
C LEU A 119 -15.48 0.28 14.15
N ARG A 120 -16.11 1.28 14.79
CA ARG A 120 -16.77 1.08 16.09
C ARG A 120 -17.94 0.10 15.98
N LYS A 121 -18.76 0.25 14.96
CA LYS A 121 -19.92 -0.64 14.74
C LYS A 121 -19.47 -2.08 14.48
N ALA A 122 -18.40 -2.26 13.70
CA ALA A 122 -17.79 -3.57 13.50
C ALA A 122 -17.23 -4.16 14.81
N GLN A 123 -16.60 -3.33 15.65
CA GLN A 123 -16.09 -3.76 16.96
C GLN A 123 -17.22 -4.16 17.92
N ASP A 124 -18.29 -3.37 18.02
CA ASP A 124 -19.46 -3.67 18.86
C ASP A 124 -20.13 -4.99 18.46
N GLU A 125 -20.11 -5.32 17.15
CA GLU A 125 -20.68 -6.55 16.61
C GLU A 125 -19.78 -7.76 16.88
N ILE A 126 -18.45 -7.58 16.84
CA ILE A 126 -17.48 -8.57 17.31
C ILE A 126 -17.66 -8.83 18.81
N ASP A 127 -17.72 -7.77 19.62
CA ASP A 127 -17.87 -7.90 21.08
C ASP A 127 -19.20 -8.61 21.45
N ARG A 128 -20.26 -8.37 20.67
CA ARG A 128 -21.55 -9.07 20.81
C ARG A 128 -21.48 -10.56 20.48
N LEU A 129 -20.69 -10.95 19.48
CA LEU A 129 -20.55 -12.35 19.05
C LEU A 129 -19.63 -13.15 19.98
N PHE A 130 -18.60 -12.50 20.53
CA PHE A 130 -17.58 -13.16 21.35
C PHE A 130 -17.73 -12.95 22.86
N GLY A 131 -18.67 -12.11 23.31
CA GLY A 131 -19.07 -12.01 24.71
C GLY A 131 -17.93 -11.66 25.67
N THR A 132 -17.08 -10.69 25.30
CA THR A 132 -16.07 -10.09 26.20
C THR A 132 -16.59 -8.85 26.90
#